data_AF-A0A2G6F6V9-F1
#
_entry.id   AF-A0A2G6F6V9-F1
#
_cell.length_a   1.000
_cell.length_b   1.000
_cell.length_c   1.000
_cell.angle_alpha   90.00
_cell.angle_beta   90.00
_cell.angle_gamma   90.00
#
_symmetry.space_group_name_H-M   'P 1'
#
loop_
_entity.id
_entity.type
_entity.pdbx_description
1 polymer ?
#
loop_
_entity_poly.entity_id
_entity_poly.type
_entity_poly.pdbx_seq_one_letter_code
_entity_poly.pdbx_strand_id
1 'polypeptide(L)'
;MTKKEPGFLYRMRRSKHARLIIMTILIAILAVMWFAFEKARAFILGMIIVMLAAVGIELFNYDLDLGTLWNTGSIEQSRVQTKNGVKLIGACIADDLNCSHFKTQPEAQSLYNKCAEEIKSYNAHLEGKDVKSFDVYGLDRDKDGLVCEALPAS
;
A
#
# COMPACT_ATOMS: atom_id res chain seq x y z
N MET A 1 -28.23 23.82 3.21
CA MET A 1 -26.79 24.02 3.48
C MET A 1 -26.03 23.94 2.15
N THR A 2 -25.54 25.05 1.60
CA THR A 2 -24.75 25.04 0.36
C THR A 2 -23.33 24.54 0.65
N LYS A 3 -22.99 23.38 0.10
CA LYS A 3 -21.64 22.79 0.20
C LYS A 3 -20.67 23.72 -0.54
N LYS A 4 -19.90 24.53 0.21
CA LYS A 4 -18.90 25.43 -0.38
C LYS A 4 -17.88 24.59 -1.15
N GLU A 5 -17.71 24.86 -2.44
CA GLU A 5 -16.76 24.10 -3.24
C GLU A 5 -15.35 24.24 -2.66
N PRO A 6 -14.58 23.14 -2.59
CA PRO A 6 -13.23 23.21 -2.09
C PRO A 6 -12.37 24.12 -2.98
N GLY A 7 -11.59 24.99 -2.35
CA GLY A 7 -10.69 25.91 -3.06
C GLY A 7 -9.64 25.20 -3.93
N PHE A 8 -9.08 25.92 -4.89
CA PHE A 8 -8.09 25.40 -5.84
C PHE A 8 -6.91 24.69 -5.17
N LEU A 9 -6.34 25.28 -4.12
CA LEU A 9 -5.22 24.69 -3.36
C LEU A 9 -5.58 23.35 -2.71
N TYR A 10 -6.82 23.22 -2.22
CA TYR A 10 -7.31 21.96 -1.64
C TYR A 10 -7.40 20.87 -2.70
N ARG A 11 -7.92 21.21 -3.89
CA ARG A 11 -8.03 20.26 -5.02
C ARG A 11 -6.65 19.83 -5.52
N MET A 12 -5.70 20.75 -5.61
CA MET A 12 -4.32 20.46 -6.00
C MET A 12 -3.63 19.55 -4.98
N ARG A 13 -3.75 19.84 -3.68
CA ARG A 13 -3.16 19.02 -2.61
C ARG A 13 -3.67 17.58 -2.62
N ARG A 14 -4.92 17.35 -3.02
CA ARG A 14 -5.52 16.01 -3.06
C ARG A 14 -5.18 15.24 -4.35
N SER A 15 -4.69 15.92 -5.38
CA SER A 15 -4.36 15.28 -6.66
C SER A 15 -3.00 14.59 -6.59
N LYS A 16 -2.98 13.26 -6.77
CA LYS A 16 -1.76 12.45 -6.89
C LYS A 16 -0.83 13.01 -7.98
N HIS A 17 -1.39 13.35 -9.15
CA HIS A 17 -0.61 13.90 -10.25
C HIS A 17 0.03 15.23 -9.90
N ALA A 18 -0.71 16.13 -9.24
CA ALA A 18 -0.15 17.42 -8.82
C ALA A 18 0.96 17.24 -7.79
N ARG A 19 0.80 16.34 -6.81
CA ARG A 19 1.84 16.02 -5.81
C ARG A 19 3.11 15.48 -6.45
N LEU A 20 2.98 14.53 -7.38
CA LEU A 20 4.11 13.98 -8.13
C LEU A 20 4.85 15.06 -8.91
N ILE A 21 4.12 15.91 -9.65
CA ILE A 21 4.72 17.03 -10.41
C ILE A 21 5.49 17.97 -9.47
N ILE A 22 4.91 18.34 -8.33
CA ILE A 22 5.56 19.23 -7.35
C ILE A 22 6.84 18.59 -6.82
N MET A 23 6.80 17.31 -6.41
CA MET A 23 8.00 16.60 -5.93
C MET A 23 9.09 16.52 -6.99
N THR A 24 8.73 16.22 -8.25
CA THR A 24 9.69 16.19 -9.35
C THR A 24 10.34 17.55 -9.60
N ILE A 25 9.56 18.64 -9.55
CA ILE A 25 10.09 20.01 -9.68
C ILE A 25 11.07 20.33 -8.53
N LEU A 26 10.74 19.95 -7.29
CA LEU A 26 11.62 20.17 -6.14
C LEU A 26 12.94 19.42 -6.26
N ILE A 27 12.92 18.17 -6.73
CA ILE A 27 14.13 17.39 -7.01
C ILE A 27 14.99 18.07 -8.09
N ALA A 28 14.37 18.60 -9.14
CA ALA A 28 15.09 19.34 -10.18
C ALA A 28 15.76 20.61 -9.62
N ILE A 29 15.10 21.34 -8.72
CA ILE A 29 15.70 22.49 -8.04
C ILE A 29 16.89 22.05 -7.18
N LEU A 30 16.77 20.98 -6.40
CA LEU A 30 17.89 20.43 -5.62
C LEU A 30 19.06 20.01 -6.51
N ALA A 31 18.78 19.41 -7.67
CA ALA A 31 19.80 19.05 -8.65
C ALA A 31 20.53 20.29 -9.20
N VAL A 32 19.82 21.40 -9.45
CA VAL A 32 20.47 22.67 -9.82
C VAL A 32 21.30 23.23 -8.66
N MET A 33 20.78 23.19 -7.43
CA MET A 33 21.49 23.64 -6.23
C MET A 33 22.76 22.82 -5.97
N TRP A 34 22.79 21.53 -6.32
CA TRP A 34 23.97 20.68 -6.22
C TRP A 34 25.18 21.26 -6.98
N PHE A 35 24.93 21.81 -8.16
CA PHE A 35 25.96 22.44 -8.98
C PHE A 35 26.38 23.81 -8.44
N ALA A 36 25.44 24.57 -7.84
CA ALA A 36 25.72 25.91 -7.33
C ALA A 36 26.37 25.94 -5.93
N PHE A 37 26.07 24.98 -5.05
CA PHE A 37 26.45 25.01 -3.63
C PHE A 37 27.33 23.83 -3.22
N GLU A 38 28.63 23.91 -3.54
CA GLU A 38 29.59 22.81 -3.31
C GLU A 38 29.70 22.38 -1.84
N LYS A 39 29.65 23.34 -0.91
CA LYS A 39 29.73 23.09 0.54
C LYS A 39 28.51 22.37 1.11
N ALA A 40 27.37 22.45 0.42
CA ALA A 40 26.11 21.85 0.85
C ALA A 40 25.80 20.55 0.12
N ARG A 41 26.68 20.07 -0.78
CA ARG A 41 26.43 18.88 -1.62
C ARG A 41 26.00 17.67 -0.80
N ALA A 42 26.70 17.33 0.29
CA ALA A 42 26.32 16.19 1.13
C ALA A 42 24.88 16.29 1.67
N PHE A 43 24.46 17.47 2.12
CA PHE A 43 23.09 17.72 2.57
C PHE A 43 22.08 17.64 1.43
N ILE A 44 22.40 18.24 0.28
CA ILE A 44 21.57 18.18 -0.92
C ILE A 44 21.40 16.72 -1.38
N LEU A 45 22.45 15.88 -1.30
CA LEU A 45 22.37 14.46 -1.63
C LEU A 45 21.34 13.75 -0.75
N GLY A 46 21.42 13.98 0.56
CA GLY A 46 20.50 13.40 1.53
C GLY A 46 19.05 13.80 1.23
N MET A 47 18.81 15.07 0.93
CA MET A 47 17.48 15.57 0.56
C MET A 47 16.97 14.95 -0.74
N ILE A 48 17.82 14.80 -1.76
CA ILE A 48 17.46 14.14 -3.02
C ILE A 48 17.07 12.68 -2.75
N ILE A 49 17.86 11.94 -1.98
CA ILE A 49 17.56 10.55 -1.63
C ILE A 49 16.21 10.43 -0.92
N VAL A 50 15.95 11.27 0.07
CA VAL A 50 14.67 11.27 0.80
C VAL A 50 13.50 11.61 -0.12
N MET A 51 13.63 12.61 -1.00
CA MET A 51 12.58 12.95 -1.96
C MET A 51 12.34 11.83 -2.98
N LEU A 52 13.39 11.16 -3.46
CA LEU A 52 13.23 10.01 -4.38
C LEU A 52 12.48 8.86 -3.72
N ALA A 53 12.77 8.56 -2.45
CA ALA A 53 12.00 7.59 -1.67
C ALA A 53 10.52 8.00 -1.56
N ALA A 54 10.24 9.29 -1.29
CA ALA A 54 8.87 9.80 -1.22
C ALA A 54 8.12 9.70 -2.57
N VAL A 55 8.80 9.98 -3.68
CA VAL A 55 8.23 9.79 -5.04
C VAL A 55 7.91 8.32 -5.29
N GLY A 56 8.79 7.40 -4.89
CA GLY A 56 8.53 5.96 -4.98
C GLY A 56 7.25 5.56 -4.25
N ILE A 57 7.11 5.96 -2.98
CA ILE A 57 5.91 5.65 -2.17
C ILE A 57 4.64 6.26 -2.81
N GLU A 58 4.69 7.51 -3.28
CA GLU A 58 3.54 8.16 -3.93
C GLU A 58 3.13 7.45 -5.23
N LEU A 59 4.10 6.93 -6.00
CA LEU A 59 3.81 6.18 -7.22
C LEU A 59 3.06 4.88 -6.92
N PHE A 60 3.46 4.14 -5.89
CA PHE A 60 2.98 2.79 -5.65
C PHE A 60 1.69 2.64 -4.82
N ASN A 61 1.01 3.72 -4.40
CA ASN A 61 -0.31 3.69 -3.72
C ASN A 61 -0.41 2.79 -2.45
N TYR A 62 0.69 2.22 -1.96
CA TYR A 62 0.76 1.51 -0.70
C TYR A 62 1.56 2.32 0.32
N ASP A 63 1.18 2.23 1.58
CA ASP A 63 1.96 2.77 2.69
C ASP A 63 3.05 1.78 3.10
N LEU A 64 4.12 2.27 3.73
CA LEU A 64 5.16 1.43 4.33
C LEU A 64 5.15 1.61 5.84
N ASP A 65 4.97 0.51 6.56
CA ASP A 65 5.25 0.45 7.99
C ASP A 65 6.77 0.50 8.20
N LEU A 66 7.26 1.71 8.50
CA LEU A 66 8.68 1.97 8.73
C LEU A 66 9.26 1.16 9.90
N GLY A 67 8.44 0.81 10.91
CA GLY A 67 8.88 -0.04 12.02
C GLY A 67 9.12 -1.47 11.55
N THR A 68 8.18 -2.02 10.78
CA THR A 68 8.34 -3.34 10.17
C THR A 68 9.49 -3.35 9.17
N LEU A 69 9.62 -2.32 8.32
CA LEU A 69 10.73 -2.21 7.35
C LEU A 69 12.09 -2.14 8.05
N TRP A 70 12.17 -1.40 9.16
CA TRP A 70 13.40 -1.30 9.94
C TRP A 70 13.80 -2.65 10.56
N ASN A 71 12.83 -3.39 11.08
CA ASN A 71 13.09 -4.66 11.76
C ASN A 71 13.37 -5.81 10.78
N THR A 72 12.68 -5.86 9.65
CA THR A 72 12.78 -7.00 8.71
C THR A 72 13.63 -6.70 7.48
N GLY A 73 13.85 -5.42 7.13
CA GLY A 73 14.48 -5.00 5.88
C GLY A 73 13.65 -5.30 4.63
N SER A 74 12.44 -5.84 4.76
CA SER A 74 11.61 -6.26 3.62
C SER A 74 10.54 -5.22 3.29
N ILE A 75 10.62 -4.67 2.07
CA ILE A 75 9.59 -3.77 1.53
C ILE A 75 8.26 -4.53 1.46
N GLU A 76 8.26 -5.77 0.97
CA GLU A 76 7.05 -6.56 0.80
C GLU A 76 6.29 -6.76 2.12
N GLN A 77 6.99 -7.11 3.21
CA GLN A 77 6.38 -7.33 4.52
C GLN A 77 5.91 -6.04 5.20
N SER A 78 6.55 -4.92 4.87
CA SER A 78 6.22 -3.61 5.44
C SER A 78 5.13 -2.87 4.67
N ARG A 79 4.67 -3.39 3.52
CA ARG A 79 3.55 -2.78 2.79
C ARG A 79 2.29 -2.75 3.67
N VAL A 80 1.55 -1.67 3.59
CA VAL A 80 0.26 -1.45 4.26
C VAL A 80 -0.73 -0.89 3.24
N GLN A 81 -1.92 -1.48 3.16
CA GLN A 81 -3.00 -1.01 2.31
C GLN A 81 -4.31 -1.00 3.11
N THR A 82 -5.18 -0.01 2.89
CA THR A 82 -6.52 -0.03 3.48
C THR A 82 -7.55 -0.16 2.37
N LYS A 83 -8.34 -1.24 2.40
CA LYS A 83 -9.40 -1.53 1.43
C LYS A 83 -10.70 -1.82 2.17
N ASN A 84 -11.79 -1.12 1.81
CA ASN A 84 -13.11 -1.26 2.46
C ASN A 84 -13.09 -1.11 3.99
N GLY A 85 -12.19 -0.28 4.54
CA GLY A 85 -12.05 -0.09 5.99
C GLY A 85 -11.30 -1.22 6.72
N VAL A 86 -10.71 -2.16 5.98
CA VAL A 86 -9.84 -3.22 6.48
C VAL A 86 -8.39 -2.86 6.16
N LYS A 87 -7.53 -2.83 7.19
CA LYS A 87 -6.08 -2.65 7.06
C LYS A 87 -5.45 -4.00 6.72
N LEU A 88 -4.74 -4.04 5.61
CA LEU A 88 -3.99 -5.16 5.06
C LEU A 88 -2.50 -4.86 5.19
N ILE A 89 -1.70 -5.87 5.54
CA ILE A 89 -0.25 -5.72 5.74
C ILE A 89 0.48 -6.85 5.01
N GLY A 90 1.67 -6.55 4.49
CA GLY A 90 2.58 -7.56 3.99
C GLY A 90 2.07 -8.33 2.77
N ALA A 91 2.20 -9.65 2.83
CA ALA A 91 1.74 -10.58 1.79
C ALA A 91 0.20 -10.65 1.66
N CYS A 92 -0.54 -10.02 2.57
CA CYS A 92 -2.00 -10.01 2.58
C CYS A 92 -2.60 -8.80 1.85
N ILE A 93 -1.84 -8.15 0.95
CA ILE A 93 -2.27 -7.00 0.15
C ILE A 93 -2.83 -7.46 -1.20
N ALA A 94 -3.92 -6.80 -1.63
CA ALA A 94 -4.88 -7.33 -2.59
C ALA A 94 -4.39 -7.44 -4.04
N ASP A 95 -3.30 -6.77 -4.41
CA ASP A 95 -2.81 -6.79 -5.80
C ASP A 95 -2.13 -8.12 -6.17
N ASP A 96 -1.76 -8.94 -5.16
CA ASP A 96 -1.06 -10.23 -5.33
C ASP A 96 -1.99 -11.45 -5.07
N LEU A 97 -3.19 -11.25 -4.51
CA LEU A 97 -4.15 -12.33 -4.22
C LEU A 97 -5.24 -12.43 -5.30
N ASN A 98 -4.94 -13.18 -6.36
CA ASN A 98 -5.93 -13.63 -7.36
C ASN A 98 -5.81 -15.14 -7.54
N CYS A 99 -6.91 -15.83 -7.82
CA CYS A 99 -6.92 -17.27 -8.07
C CYS A 99 -5.94 -17.69 -9.18
N SER A 100 -5.62 -16.80 -10.13
CA SER A 100 -4.62 -17.03 -11.18
C SER A 100 -3.17 -17.15 -10.67
N HIS A 101 -2.88 -16.72 -9.44
CA HIS A 101 -1.54 -16.82 -8.85
C HIS A 101 -1.28 -18.14 -8.12
N PHE A 102 -2.33 -18.93 -7.86
CA PHE A 102 -2.22 -20.20 -7.17
C PHE A 102 -2.30 -21.36 -8.15
N LYS A 103 -1.52 -22.41 -7.89
CA LYS A 103 -1.57 -23.63 -8.71
C LYS A 103 -2.70 -24.55 -8.26
N THR A 104 -3.03 -24.52 -6.97
CA THR A 104 -4.00 -25.43 -6.38
C THR A 104 -4.93 -24.70 -5.40
N GLN A 105 -6.13 -25.24 -5.22
CA GLN A 105 -7.13 -24.73 -4.28
C GLN A 105 -6.62 -24.75 -2.83
N PRO A 106 -5.91 -25.79 -2.33
CA PRO A 106 -5.40 -25.80 -0.96
C PRO A 106 -4.35 -24.72 -0.69
N GLU A 107 -3.54 -24.37 -1.69
CA GLU A 107 -2.56 -23.28 -1.59
C GLU A 107 -3.27 -21.93 -1.38
N ALA A 108 -4.28 -21.65 -2.20
CA ALA A 108 -5.11 -20.46 -2.08
C ALA A 108 -5.82 -20.39 -0.72
N GLN A 109 -6.41 -21.52 -0.27
CA GLN A 109 -7.12 -21.61 0.99
C GLN A 109 -6.21 -21.38 2.21
N SER A 110 -4.99 -21.90 2.16
CA SER A 110 -4.01 -21.73 3.23
C SER A 110 -3.62 -20.26 3.39
N LEU A 111 -3.30 -19.57 2.29
CA LEU A 111 -2.98 -18.15 2.34
C LEU A 111 -4.18 -17.30 2.79
N TYR A 112 -5.38 -17.63 2.30
CA TYR A 112 -6.61 -16.95 2.71
C TYR A 112 -6.88 -17.06 4.21
N ASN A 113 -6.76 -18.27 4.77
CA ASN A 113 -6.94 -18.49 6.20
C ASN A 113 -5.88 -17.74 7.03
N LYS A 114 -4.62 -17.77 6.61
CA LYS A 114 -3.53 -17.02 7.25
C LYS A 114 -3.81 -15.52 7.26
N CYS A 115 -4.20 -14.96 6.12
CA CYS A 115 -4.52 -13.54 6.03
C CYS A 115 -5.76 -13.16 6.83
N ALA A 116 -6.77 -14.03 6.94
CA ALA A 116 -7.93 -13.78 7.78
C ALA A 116 -7.56 -13.67 9.28
N GLU A 117 -6.58 -14.45 9.75
CA GLU A 117 -6.06 -14.34 11.12
C GLU A 117 -5.23 -13.07 11.32
N GLU A 118 -4.33 -12.75 10.39
CA GLU A 118 -3.51 -11.53 10.46
C GLU A 118 -4.38 -10.26 10.39
N ILE A 119 -5.44 -10.23 9.59
CA ILE A 119 -6.37 -9.10 9.56
C ILE A 119 -6.99 -8.86 10.93
N LYS A 120 -7.38 -9.90 11.67
CA LYS A 120 -7.96 -9.74 13.02
C LYS A 120 -6.98 -9.08 13.99
N SER A 121 -5.68 -9.40 13.90
CA SER A 121 -4.69 -8.85 14.82
C SER A 121 -4.44 -7.35 14.61
N TYR A 122 -4.56 -6.86 13.36
CA TYR A 122 -4.33 -5.45 13.01
C TYR A 122 -5.59 -4.59 12.95
N ASN A 123 -6.78 -5.18 13.04
CA ASN A 123 -8.07 -4.50 12.90
C ASN A 123 -8.98 -4.77 14.11
N ALA A 124 -8.61 -4.22 15.27
CA ALA A 124 -9.41 -4.37 16.50
C ALA A 124 -10.88 -3.97 16.34
N HIS A 125 -11.21 -3.03 15.44
CA HIS A 125 -12.59 -2.63 15.15
C HIS A 125 -13.43 -3.71 14.42
N LEU A 126 -12.80 -4.80 13.98
CA LEU A 126 -13.45 -5.96 13.35
C LEU A 126 -13.61 -7.13 14.32
N GLU A 127 -13.25 -6.98 15.60
CA GLU A 127 -13.42 -8.02 16.62
C GLU A 127 -14.89 -8.46 16.71
N GLY A 128 -15.13 -9.78 16.62
CA GLY A 128 -16.48 -10.37 16.58
C GLY A 128 -17.16 -10.37 15.21
N LYS A 129 -16.55 -9.81 14.16
CA LYS A 129 -17.04 -9.96 12.77
C LYS A 129 -16.32 -11.10 12.05
N ASP A 130 -17.06 -11.79 11.19
CA ASP A 130 -16.46 -12.82 10.34
C ASP A 130 -15.64 -12.17 9.24
N VAL A 131 -14.31 -12.18 9.41
CA VAL A 131 -13.38 -11.57 8.47
C VAL A 131 -13.41 -12.24 7.10
N LYS A 132 -13.77 -13.53 7.04
CA LYS A 132 -13.90 -14.28 5.80
C LYS A 132 -15.04 -13.74 4.93
N SER A 133 -16.14 -13.29 5.55
CA SER A 133 -17.28 -12.71 4.83
C SER A 133 -16.99 -11.37 4.13
N PHE A 134 -15.89 -10.69 4.48
CA PHE A 134 -15.52 -9.44 3.82
C PHE A 134 -15.00 -9.64 2.41
N ASP A 135 -14.60 -10.87 2.04
CA ASP A 135 -14.04 -11.22 0.74
C ASP A 135 -13.16 -10.08 0.19
N VAL A 136 -12.23 -9.60 1.02
CA VAL A 136 -11.45 -8.37 0.74
C VAL A 136 -10.68 -8.50 -0.58
N TYR A 137 -10.43 -9.75 -0.95
CA TYR A 137 -9.64 -10.20 -2.09
C TYR A 137 -10.49 -10.61 -3.31
N GLY A 138 -11.81 -10.79 -3.19
CA GLY A 138 -12.65 -11.25 -4.31
C GLY A 138 -12.46 -12.73 -4.65
N LEU A 139 -11.89 -13.52 -3.73
CA LEU A 139 -11.48 -14.92 -3.91
C LEU A 139 -12.62 -15.90 -3.56
N ASP A 140 -13.51 -15.50 -2.66
CA ASP A 140 -14.66 -16.27 -2.14
C ASP A 140 -15.92 -15.44 -2.45
N ARG A 141 -16.28 -15.43 -3.74
CA ARG A 141 -17.28 -14.51 -4.30
C ARG A 141 -18.71 -14.80 -3.82
N ASP A 142 -18.98 -16.06 -3.52
CA ASP A 142 -20.23 -16.58 -2.98
C ASP A 142 -20.24 -16.67 -1.45
N LYS A 143 -19.08 -16.43 -0.80
CA LYS A 143 -18.92 -16.19 0.63
C LYS A 143 -19.26 -17.41 1.49
N ASP A 144 -18.93 -18.60 0.99
CA ASP A 144 -19.15 -19.85 1.68
C ASP A 144 -17.94 -20.27 2.54
N GLY A 145 -16.83 -19.52 2.44
CA GLY A 145 -15.58 -19.75 3.16
C GLY A 145 -14.54 -20.55 2.38
N LEU A 146 -14.86 -21.01 1.16
CA LEU A 146 -13.95 -21.68 0.23
C LEU A 146 -13.49 -20.70 -0.84
N VAL A 147 -12.17 -20.57 -1.00
CA VAL A 147 -11.61 -19.70 -2.05
C VAL A 147 -11.24 -20.49 -3.29
N CYS A 148 -11.38 -19.85 -4.45
CA CYS A 148 -10.83 -20.34 -5.71
C CYS A 148 -11.19 -21.79 -6.06
N GLU A 149 -12.44 -22.20 -5.83
CA GLU A 149 -12.92 -23.58 -6.05
C GLU A 149 -12.74 -24.10 -7.49
N ALA A 150 -12.57 -23.20 -8.46
CA ALA A 150 -12.26 -23.55 -9.84
C ALA A 150 -10.83 -24.10 -10.03
N LEU A 151 -9.95 -23.99 -9.02
CA LEU A 151 -8.59 -24.52 -9.08
C LEU A 151 -8.54 -26.02 -8.81
N PRO A 152 -7.51 -26.73 -9.31
CA PRO A 152 -7.30 -28.13 -9.00
C PRO A 152 -7.14 -28.37 -7.49
N ALA A 153 -7.65 -29.50 -7.01
CA ALA A 153 -7.50 -29.90 -5.61
C ALA A 153 -6.06 -30.32 -5.25
N SER A 154 -5.19 -30.57 -6.25
CA SER A 154 -3.79 -30.97 -6.11
C SER A 154 -3.00 -30.80 -7.41
#